data_AF-A0A317IKM9-F1
#
_entry.id   AF-A0A317IKM9-F1
#
_cell.length_a   1.000
_cell.length_b   1.000
_cell.length_c   1.000
_cell.angle_alpha   90.00
_cell.angle_beta   90.00
_cell.angle_gamma   90.00
#
_symmetry.space_group_name_H-M   'P 1'
#
loop_
_entity.id
_entity.type
_entity.pdbx_description
1 polymer ?
#
loop_
_entity_poly.entity_id
_entity_poly.type
_entity_poly.pdbx_seq_one_letter_code
_entity_poly.pdbx_strand_id
1 'polypeptide(L)'
;MTKTVDLVDIGGGNIGSVKRCLERLNIEYRNVNIDSPPKGDNPLLLPGVGAFGPVMKHLRQSRFEPRLKALINGGTPYLGICIGMQILFERSEEADDCPGLEIIPGDVVAFKSGKVPQIGWNLIEPNSNGAERGYVYFVNSYYPKPSDDQVTSYYANYYVPFCAAVKTKNITAFQFHPEKSGDFGQQLLRRWLDEVG
;
A
#
# COMPACT_ATOMS: atom_id res chain seq x y z
N MET A 1 15.74 14.54 -12.70
CA MET A 1 14.70 14.13 -13.66
C MET A 1 13.56 13.57 -12.84
N THR A 2 12.33 14.08 -13.00
CA THR A 2 11.16 13.51 -12.33
C THR A 2 10.89 12.13 -12.92
N LYS A 3 11.02 11.06 -12.11
CA LYS A 3 10.70 9.70 -12.57
C LYS A 3 9.20 9.56 -12.78
N THR A 4 8.80 9.02 -13.93
CA THR A 4 7.42 8.62 -14.19
C THR A 4 7.07 7.41 -13.32
N VAL A 5 5.90 7.45 -12.67
CA VAL A 5 5.35 6.33 -11.89
C VAL A 5 4.31 5.58 -12.70
N ASP A 6 4.37 4.26 -12.71
CA ASP A 6 3.30 3.42 -13.22
C ASP A 6 2.20 3.29 -12.15
N LEU A 7 1.13 4.09 -12.32
CA LEU A 7 -0.04 4.09 -11.45
C LEU A 7 -0.97 2.93 -11.85
N VAL A 8 -0.99 1.89 -11.04
CA VAL A 8 -1.68 0.63 -11.31
C VAL A 8 -3.16 0.74 -10.96
N ASP A 9 -4.04 0.67 -11.97
CA ASP A 9 -5.49 0.62 -11.81
C ASP A 9 -5.99 -0.82 -11.97
N ILE A 10 -6.40 -1.41 -10.86
CA ILE A 10 -6.95 -2.78 -10.80
C ILE A 10 -8.47 -2.79 -10.60
N GLY A 11 -9.13 -1.64 -10.85
CA GLY A 11 -10.54 -1.48 -10.56
C GLY A 11 -10.84 -1.40 -9.06
N GLY A 12 -11.95 -0.74 -8.72
CA GLY A 12 -12.51 -0.80 -7.36
C GLY A 12 -12.06 0.27 -6.36
N GLY A 13 -11.30 1.31 -6.75
CA GLY A 13 -10.78 2.28 -5.77
C GLY A 13 -10.77 3.76 -6.13
N ASN A 14 -10.47 4.60 -5.14
CA ASN A 14 -10.31 6.06 -5.19
C ASN A 14 -9.00 6.49 -5.87
N ILE A 15 -8.74 5.96 -7.08
CA ILE A 15 -7.55 6.31 -7.86
C ILE A 15 -7.49 7.82 -8.16
N GLY A 16 -8.65 8.48 -8.26
CA GLY A 16 -8.74 9.92 -8.52
C GLY A 16 -8.08 10.78 -7.45
N SER A 17 -8.11 10.40 -6.17
CA SER A 17 -7.42 11.19 -5.13
C SER A 17 -5.90 11.03 -5.22
N VAL A 18 -5.42 9.84 -5.57
CA VAL A 18 -3.99 9.59 -5.79
C VAL A 18 -3.51 10.38 -7.01
N LYS A 19 -4.24 10.34 -8.14
CA LYS A 19 -3.96 11.17 -9.34
C LYS A 19 -3.82 12.64 -8.99
N ARG A 20 -4.82 13.22 -8.32
CA ARG A 20 -4.78 14.64 -7.88
C ARG A 20 -3.62 14.95 -6.95
N CYS A 21 -3.22 13.98 -6.12
CA CYS A 21 -2.04 14.13 -5.26
C CYS A 21 -0.75 14.15 -6.09
N LEU A 22 -0.58 13.21 -7.02
CA LEU A 22 0.57 13.17 -7.92
C LEU A 22 0.67 14.46 -8.76
N GLU A 23 -0.44 14.93 -9.32
CA GLU A 23 -0.54 16.19 -10.07
C GLU A 23 -0.12 17.39 -9.21
N ARG A 24 -0.68 17.52 -8.01
CA ARG A 24 -0.31 18.61 -7.07
C ARG A 24 1.17 18.60 -6.70
N LEU A 25 1.77 17.42 -6.65
CA LEU A 25 3.19 17.25 -6.33
C LEU A 25 4.12 17.39 -7.55
N ASN A 26 3.57 17.62 -8.74
CA ASN A 26 4.27 17.60 -10.04
C ASN A 26 5.01 16.29 -10.29
N ILE A 27 4.40 15.16 -9.92
CA ILE A 27 4.91 13.81 -10.17
C ILE A 27 4.27 13.30 -11.45
N GLU A 28 5.10 12.96 -12.43
CA GLU A 28 4.63 12.33 -13.67
C GLU A 28 4.15 10.91 -13.40
N TYR A 29 3.02 10.53 -14.00
CA TYR A 29 2.50 9.18 -13.88
C TYR A 29 1.88 8.69 -15.18
N ARG A 30 1.98 7.38 -15.39
CA ARG A 30 1.31 6.64 -16.44
C ARG A 30 0.27 5.73 -15.81
N ASN A 31 -0.98 5.83 -16.26
CA ASN A 31 -1.99 4.85 -15.89
C ASN A 31 -1.66 3.52 -16.57
N VAL A 32 -1.51 2.47 -15.77
CA VAL A 32 -1.33 1.10 -16.25
C VAL A 32 -2.42 0.23 -15.64
N ASN A 33 -2.87 -0.76 -16.39
CA ASN A 33 -3.91 -1.68 -15.96
C ASN A 33 -3.71 -3.02 -16.70
N ILE A 34 -4.71 -3.90 -16.70
CA ILE A 34 -4.57 -5.16 -17.42
C ILE A 34 -4.44 -5.00 -18.94
N ASP A 35 -5.15 -4.03 -19.55
CA ASP A 35 -5.13 -3.81 -21.00
C ASP A 35 -3.84 -3.13 -21.46
N SER A 36 -3.17 -2.40 -20.56
CA SER A 36 -1.88 -1.74 -20.78
C SER A 36 -0.97 -1.99 -19.56
N PRO A 37 -0.39 -3.19 -19.43
CA PRO A 37 0.31 -3.60 -18.22
C PRO A 37 1.68 -2.92 -18.08
N PRO A 38 2.15 -2.70 -16.84
CA PRO A 38 3.47 -2.16 -16.59
C PRO A 38 4.57 -3.07 -17.16
N LYS A 39 5.60 -2.43 -17.70
CA LYS A 39 6.76 -3.10 -18.30
C LYS A 39 7.87 -3.43 -17.28
N GLY A 40 7.89 -2.71 -16.16
CA GLY A 40 8.92 -2.84 -15.11
C GLY A 40 9.98 -1.73 -15.15
N ASP A 41 9.87 -0.81 -16.10
CA ASP A 41 10.83 0.29 -16.30
C ASP A 41 10.63 1.45 -15.30
N ASN A 42 9.44 1.53 -14.69
CA ASN A 42 9.03 2.59 -13.77
C ASN A 42 8.67 2.00 -12.40
N PRO A 43 8.82 2.76 -11.31
CA PRO A 43 8.22 2.43 -10.01
C PRO A 43 6.72 2.19 -10.15
N LEU A 44 6.22 1.15 -9.49
CA LEU A 44 4.80 0.82 -9.41
C LEU A 44 4.18 1.52 -8.21
N LEU A 45 3.03 2.16 -8.41
CA LEU A 45 2.17 2.62 -7.32
C LEU A 45 0.81 1.95 -7.48
N LEU A 46 0.48 1.07 -6.55
CA LEU A 46 -0.79 0.37 -6.50
C LEU A 46 -1.63 0.93 -5.35
N PRO A 47 -2.55 1.87 -5.65
CA PRO A 47 -3.51 2.33 -4.67
C PRO A 47 -4.71 1.40 -4.60
N GLY A 48 -5.45 1.46 -3.51
CA GLY A 48 -6.82 1.00 -3.57
C GLY A 48 -7.57 1.17 -2.26
N VAL A 49 -8.88 1.17 -2.42
CA VAL A 49 -9.84 0.92 -1.35
C VAL A 49 -10.70 -0.23 -1.85
N GLY A 50 -11.27 -1.02 -0.96
CA GLY A 50 -12.06 -2.19 -1.34
C GLY A 50 -11.71 -3.40 -0.47
N ALA A 51 -12.37 -4.50 -0.77
CA ALA A 51 -12.22 -5.74 -0.03
C ALA A 51 -11.14 -6.63 -0.68
N PHE A 52 -10.35 -7.28 0.16
CA PHE A 52 -9.24 -8.16 -0.18
C PHE A 52 -9.65 -9.26 -1.16
N GLY A 53 -10.72 -9.99 -0.84
CA GLY A 53 -11.24 -11.08 -1.68
C GLY A 53 -11.55 -10.64 -3.11
N PRO A 54 -12.43 -9.64 -3.31
CA PRO A 54 -12.75 -9.10 -4.63
C PRO A 54 -11.52 -8.59 -5.40
N VAL A 55 -10.60 -7.87 -4.76
CA VAL A 55 -9.38 -7.37 -5.41
C VAL A 55 -8.50 -8.53 -5.88
N MET A 56 -8.23 -9.51 -5.02
CA MET A 56 -7.42 -10.68 -5.39
C MET A 56 -8.11 -11.54 -6.47
N LYS A 57 -9.44 -11.71 -6.40
CA LYS A 57 -10.22 -12.42 -7.44
C LYS A 57 -10.12 -11.69 -8.78
N HIS A 58 -10.21 -10.36 -8.79
CA HIS A 58 -10.05 -9.57 -10.00
C HIS A 58 -8.63 -9.71 -10.59
N LEU A 59 -7.59 -9.61 -9.77
CA LEU A 59 -6.19 -9.81 -10.18
C LEU A 59 -5.96 -11.19 -10.83
N ARG A 60 -6.61 -12.23 -10.31
CA ARG A 60 -6.55 -13.60 -10.85
C ARG A 60 -7.30 -13.75 -12.16
N GLN A 61 -8.56 -13.32 -12.20
CA GLN A 61 -9.42 -13.42 -13.37
C GLN A 61 -8.87 -12.64 -14.56
N SER A 62 -8.29 -11.48 -14.29
CA SER A 62 -7.58 -10.66 -15.28
C SER A 62 -6.21 -11.22 -15.67
N ARG A 63 -5.70 -12.27 -14.99
CA ARG A 63 -4.34 -12.81 -15.15
C ARG A 63 -3.23 -11.78 -14.86
N PHE A 64 -3.54 -10.73 -14.09
CA PHE A 64 -2.57 -9.70 -13.72
C PHE A 64 -1.66 -10.11 -12.56
N GLU A 65 -2.15 -10.96 -11.66
CA GLU A 65 -1.40 -11.41 -10.47
C GLU A 65 0.02 -11.92 -10.80
N PRO A 66 0.23 -12.85 -11.76
CA PRO A 66 1.58 -13.36 -12.04
C PRO A 66 2.54 -12.27 -12.51
N ARG A 67 2.04 -11.30 -13.30
CA ARG A 67 2.83 -10.17 -13.80
C ARG A 67 3.23 -9.25 -12.65
N LEU A 68 2.30 -8.91 -11.77
CA LEU A 68 2.57 -8.07 -10.62
C LEU A 68 3.60 -8.73 -9.67
N LYS A 69 3.42 -10.02 -9.35
CA LYS A 69 4.38 -10.78 -8.55
C LYS A 69 5.77 -10.81 -9.19
N ALA A 70 5.84 -11.05 -10.50
CA ALA A 70 7.12 -11.09 -11.22
C ALA A 70 7.85 -9.74 -11.19
N LEU A 71 7.15 -8.62 -11.35
CA LEU A 71 7.77 -7.29 -11.28
C LEU A 71 8.28 -6.98 -9.88
N ILE A 72 7.47 -7.22 -8.84
CA ILE A 72 7.87 -6.95 -7.46
C ILE A 72 9.06 -7.84 -7.06
N ASN A 73 9.00 -9.14 -7.35
CA ASN A 73 10.10 -10.07 -7.06
C ASN A 73 11.35 -9.80 -7.92
N GLY A 74 11.18 -9.22 -9.11
CA GLY A 74 12.25 -8.79 -9.99
C GLY A 74 12.94 -7.50 -9.56
N GLY A 75 12.50 -6.87 -8.47
CA GLY A 75 13.12 -5.67 -7.91
C GLY A 75 12.52 -4.35 -8.39
N THR A 76 11.44 -4.36 -9.19
CA THR A 76 10.75 -3.12 -9.56
C THR A 76 10.24 -2.42 -8.30
N PRO A 77 10.60 -1.15 -8.03
CA PRO A 77 10.13 -0.45 -6.85
C PRO A 77 8.60 -0.45 -6.76
N TYR A 78 8.05 -0.73 -5.58
CA TYR A 78 6.61 -0.86 -5.37
C TYR A 78 6.16 0.01 -4.19
N LEU A 79 5.09 0.78 -4.41
CA LEU A 79 4.32 1.45 -3.37
C LEU A 79 2.88 0.92 -3.33
N GLY A 80 2.53 0.23 -2.25
CA GLY A 80 1.15 -0.21 -1.98
C GLY A 80 0.43 0.73 -1.03
N ILE A 81 -0.82 1.11 -1.31
CA ILE A 81 -1.64 1.94 -0.41
C ILE A 81 -2.92 1.20 -0.02
N CYS A 82 -3.19 1.13 1.29
CA CYS A 82 -4.33 0.48 1.92
C CYS A 82 -4.49 -0.97 1.41
N ILE A 83 -5.43 -1.25 0.50
CA ILE A 83 -5.55 -2.61 -0.04
C ILE A 83 -4.30 -3.05 -0.80
N GLY A 84 -3.57 -2.11 -1.43
CA GLY A 84 -2.30 -2.40 -2.09
C GLY A 84 -1.18 -2.82 -1.14
N MET A 85 -1.28 -2.47 0.14
CA MET A 85 -0.42 -3.04 1.18
C MET A 85 -0.89 -4.45 1.55
N GLN A 86 -2.20 -4.60 1.82
CA GLN A 86 -2.77 -5.84 2.34
C GLN A 86 -2.56 -7.03 1.40
N ILE A 87 -2.74 -6.84 0.09
CA ILE A 87 -2.56 -7.92 -0.89
C ILE A 87 -1.13 -8.49 -0.93
N LEU A 88 -0.12 -7.80 -0.40
CA LEU A 88 1.26 -8.32 -0.36
C LEU A 88 1.40 -9.53 0.59
N PHE A 89 0.49 -9.66 1.55
CA PHE A 89 0.52 -10.68 2.61
C PHE A 89 -0.09 -12.01 2.14
N GLU A 90 -0.04 -13.03 3.00
CA GLU A 90 -0.41 -14.40 2.65
C GLU A 90 -1.93 -14.59 2.65
N ARG A 91 -2.63 -14.14 3.69
CA ARG A 91 -4.07 -14.33 3.86
C ARG A 91 -4.73 -13.11 4.51
N SER A 92 -6.05 -13.03 4.44
CA SER A 92 -6.85 -12.01 5.13
C SER A 92 -8.06 -12.64 5.79
N GLU A 93 -8.33 -12.29 7.06
CA GLU A 93 -9.58 -12.64 7.76
C GLU A 93 -10.83 -12.05 7.07
N GLU A 94 -10.67 -11.11 6.14
CA GLU A 94 -11.77 -10.61 5.31
C GLU A 94 -12.24 -11.64 4.28
N ALA A 95 -11.35 -12.54 3.86
CA ALA A 95 -11.58 -13.52 2.80
C ALA A 95 -10.70 -14.76 3.00
N ASP A 96 -11.08 -15.62 3.95
CA ASP A 96 -10.33 -16.83 4.33
C ASP A 96 -10.06 -17.81 3.16
N ASP A 97 -10.89 -17.79 2.12
CA ASP A 97 -10.77 -18.65 0.94
C ASP A 97 -9.87 -18.07 -0.16
N CYS A 98 -9.31 -16.87 0.05
CA CYS A 98 -8.60 -16.12 -0.97
C CYS A 98 -7.18 -15.80 -0.50
N PRO A 99 -6.13 -16.48 -1.00
CA PRO A 99 -4.76 -16.10 -0.68
C PRO A 99 -4.41 -14.74 -1.29
N GLY A 100 -3.47 -14.02 -0.70
CA GLY A 100 -2.89 -12.80 -1.24
C GLY A 100 -1.82 -13.09 -2.29
N LEU A 101 -0.86 -12.17 -2.43
CA LEU A 101 0.29 -12.31 -3.32
C LEU A 101 1.41 -13.13 -2.68
N GLU A 102 1.39 -13.34 -1.36
CA GLU A 102 2.39 -14.13 -0.62
C GLU A 102 3.83 -13.62 -0.85
N ILE A 103 4.00 -12.29 -0.86
CA ILE A 103 5.30 -11.63 -1.03
C ILE A 103 5.93 -11.31 0.32
N ILE A 104 5.09 -10.92 1.29
CA ILE A 104 5.49 -10.64 2.67
C ILE A 104 4.84 -11.69 3.57
N PRO A 105 5.62 -12.47 4.34
CA PRO A 105 5.07 -13.42 5.31
C PRO A 105 4.24 -12.72 6.38
N GLY A 106 3.09 -13.30 6.71
CA GLY A 106 2.12 -12.76 7.67
C GLY A 106 0.72 -12.59 7.08
N ASP A 107 -0.20 -12.22 7.95
CA ASP A 107 -1.64 -12.19 7.65
C ASP A 107 -2.23 -10.80 7.83
N VAL A 108 -3.37 -10.56 7.20
CA VAL A 108 -4.21 -9.38 7.41
C VAL A 108 -5.34 -9.76 8.35
N VAL A 109 -5.38 -9.15 9.53
CA VAL A 109 -6.29 -9.51 10.62
C VAL A 109 -7.28 -8.38 10.91
N ALA A 110 -8.47 -8.71 11.43
CA ALA A 110 -9.48 -7.71 11.76
C ALA A 110 -9.18 -7.04 13.11
N PHE A 111 -9.51 -5.75 13.23
CA PHE A 111 -9.64 -5.15 14.56
C PHE A 111 -10.78 -5.83 15.34
N LYS A 112 -10.49 -6.30 16.56
CA LYS A 112 -11.48 -6.96 17.44
C LYS A 112 -11.95 -6.05 18.60
N SER A 113 -11.39 -4.85 18.70
CA SER A 113 -11.62 -3.93 19.82
C SER A 113 -12.00 -2.55 19.31
N GLY A 114 -12.92 -1.89 20.03
CA GLY A 114 -13.33 -0.52 19.74
C GLY A 114 -14.28 -0.37 18.55
N LYS A 115 -14.36 0.86 18.00
CA LYS A 115 -15.22 1.16 16.85
C LYS A 115 -14.55 0.70 15.57
N VAL A 116 -15.19 -0.19 14.80
CA VAL A 116 -14.63 -0.71 13.54
C VAL A 116 -15.55 -0.30 12.39
N PRO A 117 -15.02 0.20 11.24
CA PRO A 117 -13.60 0.43 10.93
C PRO A 117 -12.95 1.56 11.74
N GLN A 118 -11.62 1.53 11.82
CA GLN A 118 -10.83 2.72 12.15
C GLN A 118 -11.06 3.76 11.05
N ILE A 119 -11.68 4.90 11.37
CA ILE A 119 -11.87 6.04 10.46
C ILE A 119 -11.34 7.29 11.14
N GLY A 120 -10.37 7.94 10.52
CA GLY A 120 -9.89 9.25 10.96
C GLY A 120 -8.38 9.37 10.94
N TRP A 121 -7.91 10.47 11.52
CA TRP A 121 -6.49 10.73 11.68
C TRP A 121 -5.94 9.97 12.88
N ASN A 122 -4.83 9.27 12.68
CA ASN A 122 -4.10 8.59 13.74
C ASN A 122 -2.59 8.88 13.63
N LEU A 123 -1.89 8.87 14.75
CA LEU A 123 -0.45 9.07 14.82
C LEU A 123 0.26 7.80 14.35
N ILE A 124 1.23 7.94 13.46
CA ILE A 124 2.18 6.88 13.15
C ILE A 124 3.52 7.16 13.82
N GLU A 125 4.12 6.12 14.39
CA GLU A 125 5.41 6.16 15.07
C GLU A 125 6.42 5.30 14.30
N PRO A 126 7.60 5.84 13.97
CA PRO A 126 8.60 5.12 13.20
C PRO A 126 9.23 3.98 14.01
N ASN A 127 9.54 2.86 13.34
CA ASN A 127 10.28 1.75 13.94
C ASN A 127 11.81 1.99 13.95
N SER A 128 12.30 2.90 13.12
CA SER A 128 13.73 3.24 13.04
C SER A 128 14.02 4.66 13.53
N ASN A 129 15.21 4.83 14.10
CA ASN A 129 15.69 6.15 14.51
C ASN A 129 15.88 7.06 13.29
N GLY A 130 15.42 8.31 13.38
CA GLY A 130 15.63 9.34 12.35
C GLY A 130 14.46 9.54 11.37
N ALA A 131 13.44 8.67 11.39
CA ALA A 131 12.18 8.95 10.73
C ALA A 131 11.28 9.85 11.61
N GLU A 132 10.42 10.65 10.97
CA GLU A 132 9.52 11.58 11.67
C GLU A 132 8.19 10.90 11.95
N ARG A 133 7.66 11.08 13.17
CA ARG A 133 6.27 10.72 13.49
C ARG A 133 5.32 11.79 12.92
N GLY A 134 4.09 11.40 12.59
CA GLY A 134 3.09 12.35 12.13
C GLY A 134 1.69 11.75 12.04
N TYR A 135 0.69 12.61 11.86
CA TYR A 135 -0.70 12.17 11.73
C TYR A 135 -1.02 11.84 10.28
N VAL A 136 -1.69 10.71 10.07
CA VAL A 136 -2.14 10.24 8.76
C VAL A 136 -3.56 9.71 8.83
N TYR A 137 -4.25 9.68 7.70
CA TYR A 137 -5.66 9.31 7.60
C TYR A 137 -5.82 7.81 7.33
N PHE A 138 -6.54 7.14 8.23
CA PHE A 138 -6.91 5.73 8.14
C PHE A 138 -8.41 5.55 7.83
N VAL A 139 -8.72 4.50 7.08
CA VAL A 139 -10.08 4.00 6.82
C VAL A 139 -10.01 2.49 6.57
N ASN A 140 -9.90 1.70 7.64
CA ASN A 140 -9.67 0.26 7.55
C ASN A 140 -10.30 -0.54 8.70
N SER A 141 -10.91 -1.68 8.37
CA SER A 141 -11.38 -2.68 9.36
C SER A 141 -10.32 -3.74 9.68
N TYR A 142 -9.38 -3.94 8.76
CA TYR A 142 -8.33 -4.93 8.83
C TYR A 142 -6.96 -4.27 8.76
N TYR A 143 -5.94 -4.92 9.31
CA TYR A 143 -4.56 -4.45 9.31
C TYR A 143 -3.58 -5.60 9.11
N PRO A 144 -2.44 -5.38 8.43
CA PRO A 144 -1.40 -6.38 8.33
C PRO A 144 -0.72 -6.67 9.66
N LYS A 145 -0.40 -7.94 9.87
CA LYS A 145 0.40 -8.48 10.97
C LYS A 145 1.54 -9.30 10.35
N PRO A 146 2.67 -8.66 10.01
CA PRO A 146 3.83 -9.35 9.48
C PRO A 146 4.34 -10.43 10.45
N SER A 147 4.84 -11.54 9.90
CA SER A 147 5.50 -12.59 10.71
C SER A 147 6.89 -12.17 11.18
N ASP A 148 7.56 -11.31 10.41
CA ASP A 148 8.82 -10.67 10.78
C ASP A 148 8.59 -9.17 10.98
N ASP A 149 8.71 -8.72 12.22
CA ASP A 149 8.48 -7.34 12.62
C ASP A 149 9.54 -6.36 12.05
N GLN A 150 10.69 -6.86 11.57
CA GLN A 150 11.71 -6.03 10.93
C GLN A 150 11.24 -5.38 9.63
N VAL A 151 10.20 -5.92 8.98
CA VAL A 151 9.64 -5.27 7.78
C VAL A 151 8.77 -4.07 8.11
N THR A 152 8.33 -3.91 9.37
CA THR A 152 7.48 -2.79 9.78
C THR A 152 8.29 -1.50 9.89
N SER A 153 7.93 -0.49 9.12
CA SER A 153 8.60 0.82 9.12
C SER A 153 7.91 1.84 10.01
N TYR A 154 6.59 1.74 10.18
CA TYR A 154 5.81 2.52 11.12
C TYR A 154 4.75 1.67 11.81
N TYR A 155 4.54 1.95 13.10
CA TYR A 155 3.39 1.48 13.86
C TYR A 155 2.36 2.57 14.02
N ALA A 156 1.14 2.18 14.32
CA ALA A 156 0.14 3.03 14.94
C ALA A 156 -0.57 2.24 16.03
N ASN A 157 -1.29 2.94 16.91
CA ASN A 157 -2.08 2.32 17.96
C ASN A 157 -3.56 2.65 17.77
N TYR A 158 -4.41 1.63 17.66
CA TYR A 158 -5.86 1.78 17.60
C TYR A 158 -6.53 0.68 18.42
N TYR A 159 -6.62 0.90 19.74
CA TYR A 159 -6.95 -0.10 20.76
C TYR A 159 -5.97 -1.28 20.87
N VAL A 160 -5.19 -1.54 19.82
CA VAL A 160 -4.11 -2.49 19.69
C VAL A 160 -3.00 -1.85 18.83
N PRO A 161 -1.71 -2.09 19.13
CA PRO A 161 -0.64 -1.70 18.23
C PRO A 161 -0.74 -2.51 16.93
N PHE A 162 -0.52 -1.85 15.79
CA PHE A 162 -0.56 -2.50 14.48
C PHE A 162 0.48 -1.93 13.52
N CYS A 163 0.83 -2.72 12.51
CA CYS A 163 1.72 -2.29 11.42
C CYS A 163 0.99 -1.28 10.52
N ALA A 164 1.42 -0.02 10.59
CA ALA A 164 0.87 1.07 9.79
C ALA A 164 1.57 1.20 8.43
N ALA A 165 2.81 0.76 8.34
CA ALA A 165 3.59 0.73 7.11
C ALA A 165 4.65 -0.37 7.13
N VAL A 166 5.00 -0.88 5.95
CA VAL A 166 6.15 -1.77 5.74
C VAL A 166 7.16 -1.14 4.81
N LYS A 167 8.44 -1.46 5.03
CA LYS A 167 9.54 -1.17 4.10
C LYS A 167 10.52 -2.33 4.11
N THR A 168 10.67 -3.01 2.98
CA THR A 168 11.61 -4.13 2.82
C THR A 168 12.01 -4.28 1.36
N LYS A 169 13.30 -4.46 1.08
CA LYS A 169 13.85 -4.52 -0.30
C LYS A 169 13.37 -3.34 -1.15
N ASN A 170 12.70 -3.60 -2.27
CA ASN A 170 12.10 -2.64 -3.19
C ASN A 170 10.63 -2.30 -2.86
N ILE A 171 10.11 -2.75 -1.72
CA ILE A 171 8.71 -2.60 -1.31
C ILE A 171 8.61 -1.53 -0.24
N THR A 172 7.74 -0.55 -0.49
CA THR A 172 7.16 0.33 0.53
C THR A 172 5.65 0.13 0.47
N ALA A 173 4.98 0.07 1.61
CA ALA A 173 3.52 0.08 1.60
C ALA A 173 2.94 0.69 2.86
N PHE A 174 1.80 1.38 2.71
CA PHE A 174 1.13 2.13 3.76
C PHE A 174 -0.28 1.62 3.95
N GLN A 175 -0.68 1.37 5.20
CA GLN A 175 -2.07 1.03 5.52
C GLN A 175 -2.96 2.29 5.48
N PHE A 176 -2.39 3.45 5.80
CA PHE A 176 -3.04 4.75 5.68
C PHE A 176 -3.04 5.27 4.25
N HIS A 177 -3.79 6.36 4.03
CA HIS A 177 -3.92 7.04 2.75
C HIS A 177 -3.05 8.30 2.71
N PRO A 178 -1.80 8.23 2.22
CA PRO A 178 -0.93 9.42 2.17
C PRO A 178 -1.54 10.54 1.32
N GLU A 179 -2.31 10.20 0.29
CA GLU A 179 -3.00 11.16 -0.58
C GLU A 179 -4.11 11.95 0.14
N LYS A 180 -4.54 11.48 1.31
CA LYS A 180 -5.54 12.11 2.19
C LYS A 180 -4.93 12.67 3.49
N SER A 181 -3.61 12.56 3.65
CA SER A 181 -2.93 12.83 4.93
C SER A 181 -2.19 14.18 4.96
N GLY A 182 -2.71 15.17 4.23
CA GLY A 182 -2.17 16.54 4.22
C GLY A 182 -0.71 16.60 3.76
N ASP A 183 0.07 17.49 4.36
CA ASP A 183 1.46 17.73 3.98
C ASP A 183 2.37 16.58 4.40
N PHE A 184 2.11 15.96 5.55
CA PHE A 184 2.91 14.84 6.03
C PHE A 184 2.77 13.62 5.12
N GLY A 185 1.56 13.26 4.69
CA GLY A 185 1.35 12.21 3.68
C GLY A 185 2.04 12.50 2.35
N GLN A 186 2.01 13.77 1.91
CA GLN A 186 2.70 14.20 0.70
C GLN A 186 4.23 14.10 0.83
N GLN A 187 4.78 14.43 1.99
CA GLN A 187 6.20 14.29 2.29
C GLN A 187 6.65 12.82 2.23
N LEU A 188 5.83 11.89 2.75
CA LEU A 188 6.09 10.45 2.65
C LEU A 188 6.13 9.96 1.20
N LEU A 189 5.21 10.43 0.35
CA LEU A 189 5.21 10.11 -1.08
C LEU A 189 6.44 10.66 -1.81
N ARG A 190 6.82 11.91 -1.52
CA ARG A 190 8.05 12.51 -2.08
C ARG A 190 9.29 11.74 -1.66
N ARG A 191 9.42 11.41 -0.37
CA ARG A 191 10.55 10.64 0.15
C ARG A 191 10.67 9.28 -0.53
N TRP A 192 9.56 8.56 -0.69
CA TRP A 192 9.58 7.29 -1.41
C TRP A 192 10.09 7.46 -2.85
N LEU A 193 9.62 8.50 -3.57
CA LEU A 193 10.08 8.77 -4.93
C LEU A 193 11.56 9.14 -5.01
N ASP A 194 12.05 9.93 -4.07
CA ASP A 194 13.45 10.31 -4.00
C ASP A 194 14.35 9.09 -3.72
N GLU A 195 13.88 8.12 -2.95
CA GLU A 195 14.62 6.89 -2.62
C GLU A 195 14.68 5.88 -3.78
N VAL A 196 13.64 5.82 -4.60
CA VAL A 196 13.57 4.93 -5.78
C VAL A 196 14.02 5.61 -7.07
N GLY A 197 14.35 6.91 -6.97
CA GLY A 197 14.97 7.82 -7.94
C GLY A 197 16.41 7.48 -8.27
#